data_AF-A0A512J9H7-F1
#
_entry.id   AF-A0A512J9H7-F1
#
_cell.length_a   1.000
_cell.length_b   1.000
_cell.length_c   1.000
_cell.angle_alpha   90.00
_cell.angle_beta   90.00
_cell.angle_gamma   90.00
#
_symmetry.space_group_name_H-M   'P 1'
#
loop_
_entity.id
_entity.type
_entity.pdbx_description
1 polymer ?
#
loop_
_entity_poly.entity_id
_entity_poly.type
_entity_poly.pdbx_seq_one_letter_code
_entity_poly.pdbx_strand_id
1 'polypeptide(L)'
;MVNINVAVVTDGNEGDAVINVLNSGSVQANDTNGGFSGSFFSAFKTSQSYYNVDIKASNGNTVDIGSIYGVNAGTTTDFLIFQGLNAGGNVAASMQATYNPTDVTQNYTSTITALNFAGITTLRVFAINNYGQPFYFDSPDFGNISAGGADSTPPTLAISSVTGATNVIDGHTIVGAIGAEDAGATVTIRDGSTVLGTAVSDAQGNFSFALPNLTTGSGQTYNLTASATDVAGNEGVSTNFSFSLDMVPNQNLFGSFGPHLDDTAKAIYELYDAVLDRAPDALGFESYIRSAENGASLRDIAASMLGSAEAQSHVGATGNAEFVERLYETALHRGSDSEGLTTYTQYLDNGGSRADVALMFAQSAENVAGLTALSSNATLAPDPTASDVARLYYGVLDRAPEAGGLQGWTNSVEHGTSLQDVVRAFLSSDEYEVITTGLTDTQFVESLYQQVLGRTAEDAGVQFWSSVLAQGGSRSTIANAFADSLEFQSAHAGANNATYVQDLYQAVLGRAGDEAGIQAWSAALDGQSLTRSDLAHVFTASTEFQTKFVQPSDAAFVDSLYMGALGRHADDAGFESWTTALTHGISRAEVAVAISESVEAQTHLVNVIEQGWHLV
;
A
#
# COMPACT_ATOMS: atom_id res chain seq x y z
N MET A 1 16.24 28.43 -55.53
CA MET A 1 17.66 28.48 -55.93
C MET A 1 18.49 28.11 -54.71
N VAL A 2 19.21 26.99 -54.76
CA VAL A 2 20.14 26.59 -53.69
C VAL A 2 21.44 27.32 -53.96
N ASN A 3 21.93 28.09 -52.99
CA ASN A 3 23.24 28.73 -53.08
C ASN A 3 24.33 27.68 -52.81
N ILE A 4 25.24 27.49 -53.78
CA ILE A 4 26.40 26.58 -53.67
C ILE A 4 27.63 27.46 -53.41
N ASN A 5 28.31 27.25 -52.28
CA ASN A 5 29.64 27.82 -52.06
C ASN A 5 30.70 26.86 -52.63
N VAL A 6 31.55 27.37 -53.52
CA VAL A 6 32.62 26.61 -54.19
C VAL A 6 33.98 27.10 -53.69
N ALA A 7 34.82 26.18 -53.19
CA ALA A 7 36.23 26.40 -52.91
C ALA A 7 37.11 25.52 -53.82
N VAL A 8 38.32 26.01 -54.13
CA VAL A 8 39.15 25.66 -55.29
C VAL A 8 40.56 25.35 -54.74
N VAL A 9 41.09 24.09 -54.85
CA VAL A 9 42.43 23.60 -54.35
C VAL A 9 43.26 22.72 -55.37
N THR A 10 44.52 23.01 -55.76
CA THR A 10 45.32 22.44 -56.92
C THR A 10 46.38 21.48 -56.39
N ASP A 11 47.04 20.87 -57.35
CA ASP A 11 48.11 19.91 -57.33
C ASP A 11 49.49 20.59 -57.52
N GLY A 12 50.02 21.19 -56.46
CA GLY A 12 51.40 20.87 -56.09
C GLY A 12 52.57 21.56 -56.79
N ASN A 13 52.41 22.71 -57.45
CA ASN A 13 53.41 23.80 -57.41
C ASN A 13 52.76 25.14 -57.83
N GLU A 14 52.56 25.97 -56.82
CA GLU A 14 51.93 27.31 -56.79
C GLU A 14 50.58 27.48 -57.53
N GLY A 15 49.62 26.61 -57.19
CA GLY A 15 48.43 26.94 -56.36
C GLY A 15 47.13 27.35 -57.04
N ASP A 16 45.91 27.03 -56.59
CA ASP A 16 45.30 25.81 -56.05
C ASP A 16 43.80 25.80 -56.51
N ALA A 17 43.30 24.82 -57.31
CA ALA A 17 41.98 24.68 -57.95
C ALA A 17 41.41 23.27 -58.32
N VAL A 18 40.76 22.59 -57.37
CA VAL A 18 39.79 21.48 -57.52
C VAL A 18 38.58 21.82 -56.64
N ILE A 19 37.40 21.66 -57.21
CA ILE A 19 36.10 22.04 -56.65
C ILE A 19 35.57 20.92 -55.76
N ASN A 20 35.41 21.17 -54.46
CA ASN A 20 34.73 20.25 -53.54
C ASN A 20 33.22 20.52 -53.50
N VAL A 21 32.42 19.49 -53.77
CA VAL A 21 30.98 19.47 -53.48
C VAL A 21 30.80 18.78 -52.13
N LEU A 22 30.43 19.56 -51.11
CA LEU A 22 30.06 19.05 -49.78
C LEU A 22 28.65 18.43 -49.88
N ASN A 23 28.47 17.15 -49.56
CA ASN A 23 27.13 16.62 -49.30
C ASN A 23 27.08 15.51 -48.22
N SER A 24 26.31 15.81 -47.17
CA SER A 24 25.38 14.95 -46.43
C SER A 24 25.87 13.66 -45.77
N GLY A 25 26.11 13.72 -44.45
CA GLY A 25 25.90 12.60 -43.53
C GLY A 25 25.49 13.13 -42.15
N SER A 26 24.21 12.98 -41.78
CA SER A 26 23.73 13.25 -40.43
C SER A 26 23.68 11.95 -39.62
N VAL A 27 24.22 11.95 -38.40
CA VAL A 27 23.98 10.89 -37.41
C VAL A 27 22.50 10.98 -36.99
N GLN A 28 21.70 9.95 -37.28
CA GLN A 28 20.40 9.78 -36.65
C GLN A 28 20.59 8.81 -35.49
N ALA A 29 20.68 9.34 -34.27
CA ALA A 29 20.55 8.53 -33.06
C ALA A 29 19.07 8.23 -32.87
N ASN A 30 18.65 7.01 -33.17
CA ASN A 30 17.39 6.49 -32.64
C ASN A 30 17.36 4.95 -32.69
N ASP A 31 17.88 4.32 -31.65
CA ASP A 31 17.20 3.15 -31.10
C ASP A 31 16.72 3.50 -29.68
N THR A 32 15.58 2.95 -29.30
CA THR A 32 14.87 3.22 -28.05
C THR A 32 15.60 2.73 -26.78
N ASN A 33 16.82 2.20 -26.93
CA ASN A 33 17.62 1.62 -25.84
C ASN A 33 18.97 2.34 -25.60
N GLY A 34 19.16 3.54 -26.18
CA GLY A 34 20.38 4.33 -25.97
C GLY A 34 21.62 3.81 -26.72
N GLY A 35 21.44 2.94 -27.72
CA GLY A 35 22.51 2.42 -28.55
C GLY A 35 22.88 3.34 -29.71
N PHE A 36 24.19 3.52 -29.96
CA PHE A 36 24.67 4.00 -31.25
C PHE A 36 24.51 2.90 -32.30
N SER A 37 23.59 3.07 -33.25
CA SER A 37 23.61 2.30 -34.48
C SER A 37 23.54 3.22 -35.70
N GLY A 38 24.45 2.98 -36.65
CA GLY A 38 24.48 3.67 -37.94
C GLY A 38 25.43 4.85 -37.97
N SER A 39 26.68 4.60 -38.32
CA SER A 39 27.55 5.65 -38.84
C SER A 39 28.52 5.07 -39.86
N PHE A 40 28.38 5.51 -41.11
CA PHE A 40 29.33 5.25 -42.19
C PHE A 40 30.43 6.30 -42.12
N PHE A 41 31.68 5.90 -41.89
CA PHE A 41 32.82 6.84 -41.89
C PHE A 41 33.77 6.55 -43.03
N SER A 42 33.80 7.36 -44.10
CA SER A 42 34.81 7.21 -45.16
C SER A 42 36.06 8.05 -44.89
N ALA A 43 37.22 7.41 -44.67
CA ALA A 43 38.51 8.08 -44.49
C ALA A 43 39.46 7.78 -45.66
N PHE A 44 39.90 8.78 -46.42
CA PHE A 44 40.71 8.61 -47.65
C PHE A 44 42.22 8.74 -47.39
N LYS A 45 43.01 7.69 -47.67
CA LYS A 45 44.49 7.66 -47.63
C LYS A 45 45.14 8.41 -48.81
N THR A 46 44.49 8.39 -49.98
CA THR A 46 44.77 9.17 -51.21
C THR A 46 43.45 9.30 -52.00
N SER A 47 43.42 9.98 -53.16
CA SER A 47 42.24 10.02 -54.05
C SER A 47 41.75 8.63 -54.54
N GLN A 48 42.49 7.55 -54.25
CA GLN A 48 42.17 6.17 -54.66
C GLN A 48 42.19 5.15 -53.52
N SER A 49 42.28 5.56 -52.25
CA SER A 49 42.26 4.60 -51.13
C SER A 49 41.45 5.13 -49.95
N TYR A 50 40.55 4.33 -49.39
CA TYR A 50 39.68 4.72 -48.28
C TYR A 50 39.39 3.58 -47.30
N TYR A 51 38.94 3.92 -46.09
CA TYR A 51 38.39 3.01 -45.07
C TYR A 51 36.98 3.46 -44.68
N ASN A 52 36.09 2.49 -44.50
CA ASN A 52 34.77 2.57 -43.89
C ASN A 52 34.79 1.71 -42.62
N VAL A 53 34.33 2.24 -41.50
CA VAL A 53 34.25 1.51 -40.23
C VAL A 53 32.80 1.57 -39.76
N ASP A 54 32.16 0.42 -39.60
CA ASP A 54 30.89 0.32 -38.89
C ASP A 54 31.16 0.19 -37.39
N ILE A 55 30.49 1.01 -36.59
CA ILE A 55 30.57 0.97 -35.12
C ILE A 55 29.16 0.73 -34.59
N LYS A 56 29.01 -0.25 -33.69
CA LYS A 56 27.76 -0.55 -32.99
C LYS A 56 28.00 -0.48 -31.48
N ALA A 57 27.16 0.23 -30.75
CA ALA A 57 27.14 0.10 -29.30
C ALA A 57 26.30 -1.14 -28.90
N SER A 58 26.73 -1.85 -27.87
CA SER A 58 25.94 -2.91 -27.24
C SER A 58 25.52 -2.47 -25.83
N ASN A 59 24.34 -2.92 -25.39
CA ASN A 59 23.81 -2.63 -24.06
C ASN A 59 24.84 -3.03 -22.99
N GLY A 60 25.29 -2.05 -22.19
CA GLY A 60 26.28 -2.27 -21.12
C GLY A 60 27.64 -1.58 -21.31
N ASN A 61 27.68 -0.32 -21.75
CA ASN A 61 28.90 0.51 -21.82
C ASN A 61 30.04 -0.05 -22.69
N THR A 62 29.73 -0.90 -23.66
CA THR A 62 30.70 -1.54 -24.56
C THR A 62 30.40 -1.17 -26.02
N VAL A 63 31.46 -0.93 -26.81
CA VAL A 63 31.35 -0.68 -28.25
C VAL A 63 31.93 -1.87 -29.00
N ASP A 64 31.11 -2.46 -29.85
CA ASP A 64 31.51 -3.42 -30.87
C ASP A 64 31.89 -2.65 -32.14
N ILE A 65 33.16 -2.73 -32.54
CA ILE A 65 33.51 -2.36 -33.90
C ILE A 65 32.97 -3.46 -34.80
N GLY A 66 32.03 -3.10 -35.65
CA GLY A 66 31.47 -3.99 -36.66
C GLY A 66 32.45 -4.20 -37.81
N SER A 67 31.98 -4.08 -39.03
CA SER A 67 32.76 -4.36 -40.22
C SER A 67 33.63 -3.17 -40.63
N ILE A 68 34.89 -3.42 -40.99
CA ILE A 68 35.79 -2.41 -41.58
C ILE A 68 35.95 -2.71 -43.08
N TYR A 69 35.45 -1.85 -43.96
CA TYR A 69 35.52 -2.01 -45.41
C TYR A 69 36.39 -0.93 -46.04
N GLY A 70 37.36 -1.26 -46.89
CA GLY A 70 38.18 -0.23 -47.50
C GLY A 70 38.91 -0.69 -48.75
N VAL A 71 39.34 0.28 -49.57
CA VAL A 71 40.27 0.05 -50.67
C VAL A 71 41.62 0.62 -50.23
N ASN A 72 42.64 -0.22 -50.05
CA ASN A 72 44.00 0.22 -49.73
C ASN A 72 44.93 -0.24 -50.86
N ALA A 73 45.65 0.69 -51.48
CA ALA A 73 46.58 0.39 -52.59
C ALA A 73 47.90 -0.28 -52.13
N GLY A 74 47.96 -0.86 -50.92
CA GLY A 74 49.18 -1.43 -50.34
C GLY A 74 49.02 -2.87 -49.85
N THR A 75 50.13 -3.58 -49.68
CA THR A 75 50.20 -4.99 -49.25
C THR A 75 50.59 -5.16 -47.76
N THR A 76 50.50 -4.10 -46.96
CA THR A 76 50.97 -4.08 -45.57
C THR A 76 49.82 -3.87 -44.59
N THR A 77 49.90 -4.50 -43.43
CA THR A 77 48.97 -4.33 -42.30
C THR A 77 49.03 -2.90 -41.77
N ASP A 78 47.86 -2.26 -41.67
CA ASP A 78 47.70 -0.94 -41.05
C ASP A 78 46.98 -1.11 -39.70
N PHE A 79 47.12 -0.15 -38.78
CA PHE A 79 46.48 -0.16 -37.46
C PHE A 79 45.50 1.01 -37.34
N LEU A 80 44.37 0.78 -36.67
CA LEU A 80 43.41 1.80 -36.29
C LEU A 80 43.43 1.95 -34.77
N ILE A 81 43.59 3.17 -34.26
CA ILE A 81 43.52 3.48 -32.82
C ILE A 81 42.25 4.27 -32.55
N PHE A 82 41.43 3.78 -31.64
CA PHE A 82 40.23 4.42 -31.12
C PHE A 82 40.56 5.02 -29.76
N GLN A 83 40.26 6.29 -29.54
CA GLN A 83 40.47 7.01 -28.29
C GLN A 83 39.15 7.64 -27.84
N GLY A 84 38.69 7.29 -26.65
CA GLY A 84 37.61 8.02 -26.00
C GLY A 84 38.17 9.16 -25.17
N LEU A 85 37.68 10.37 -25.41
CA LEU A 85 38.05 11.59 -24.70
C LEU A 85 36.97 11.95 -23.68
N ASN A 86 37.39 12.44 -22.51
CA ASN A 86 36.47 13.03 -21.56
C ASN A 86 36.05 14.46 -21.96
N ALA A 87 35.14 15.07 -21.18
CA ALA A 87 34.63 16.43 -21.42
C ALA A 87 35.72 17.51 -21.55
N GLY A 88 36.91 17.27 -20.96
CA GLY A 88 38.07 18.15 -21.06
C GLY A 88 38.98 17.87 -22.27
N GLY A 89 38.59 16.96 -23.17
CA GLY A 89 39.36 16.58 -24.35
C GLY A 89 40.55 15.65 -24.09
N ASN A 90 40.68 15.11 -22.87
CA ASN A 90 41.77 14.20 -22.50
C ASN A 90 41.39 12.75 -22.80
N VAL A 91 42.35 11.95 -23.27
CA VAL A 91 42.14 10.52 -23.56
C VAL A 91 41.85 9.77 -22.25
N ALA A 92 40.62 9.32 -22.08
CA ALA A 92 40.15 8.55 -20.94
C ALA A 92 40.30 7.03 -21.16
N ALA A 93 40.21 6.59 -22.42
CA ALA A 93 40.42 5.19 -22.79
C ALA A 93 40.87 5.07 -24.26
N SER A 94 41.57 3.99 -24.61
CA SER A 94 42.03 3.75 -25.98
C SER A 94 42.09 2.28 -26.35
N MET A 95 41.85 1.97 -27.62
CA MET A 95 41.91 0.63 -28.20
C MET A 95 42.63 0.66 -29.56
N GLN A 96 43.30 -0.43 -29.93
CA GLN A 96 43.94 -0.58 -31.24
C GLN A 96 43.38 -1.81 -31.96
N ALA A 97 42.89 -1.61 -33.18
CA ALA A 97 42.48 -2.66 -34.11
C ALA A 97 43.53 -2.81 -35.23
N THR A 98 43.75 -4.04 -35.68
CA THR A 98 44.67 -4.35 -36.78
C THR A 98 43.88 -4.64 -38.05
N TYR A 99 44.24 -4.03 -39.18
CA TYR A 99 43.53 -4.17 -40.46
C TYR A 99 44.47 -4.57 -41.60
N ASN A 100 44.07 -5.57 -42.40
CA ASN A 100 44.79 -6.01 -43.59
C ASN A 100 44.02 -5.69 -44.89
N PRO A 101 44.62 -4.96 -45.86
CA PRO A 101 44.01 -4.55 -47.14
C PRO A 101 43.29 -5.61 -47.98
N THR A 102 43.64 -6.89 -47.85
CA THR A 102 43.10 -7.97 -48.69
C THR A 102 41.77 -8.55 -48.19
N ASP A 103 41.31 -8.13 -47.01
CA ASP A 103 40.11 -8.66 -46.35
C ASP A 103 38.92 -7.70 -46.49
N VAL A 104 38.36 -7.60 -47.70
CA VAL A 104 37.25 -6.69 -48.01
C VAL A 104 35.87 -7.20 -47.54
N THR A 105 35.80 -8.34 -46.84
CA THR A 105 34.53 -8.98 -46.41
C THR A 105 34.57 -9.66 -45.04
N GLN A 106 35.66 -9.58 -44.27
CA GLN A 106 35.71 -10.20 -42.93
C GLN A 106 35.20 -9.24 -41.83
N ASN A 107 34.22 -9.72 -41.05
CA ASN A 107 33.85 -9.10 -39.79
C ASN A 107 34.98 -9.34 -38.78
N TYR A 108 35.62 -8.27 -38.31
CA TYR A 108 36.63 -8.36 -37.26
C TYR A 108 35.94 -8.29 -35.90
N THR A 109 35.55 -9.45 -35.35
CA THR A 109 35.09 -9.52 -33.96
C THR A 109 36.31 -9.65 -33.07
N SER A 110 36.95 -8.55 -32.67
CA SER A 110 37.94 -8.62 -31.59
C SER A 110 37.21 -8.66 -30.26
N THR A 111 37.19 -9.83 -29.62
CA THR A 111 36.75 -9.97 -28.23
C THR A 111 37.81 -9.34 -27.33
N ILE A 112 37.83 -8.01 -27.19
CA ILE A 112 38.72 -7.30 -26.27
C ILE A 112 37.92 -6.23 -25.52
N THR A 113 37.55 -6.58 -24.30
CA THR A 113 37.39 -5.75 -23.10
C THR A 113 37.27 -4.22 -23.32
N ALA A 114 36.03 -3.78 -23.55
CA ALA A 114 35.42 -2.52 -23.12
C ALA A 114 36.26 -1.24 -23.14
N LEU A 115 36.05 -0.38 -24.15
CA LEU A 115 36.09 1.07 -23.94
C LEU A 115 34.91 1.44 -23.03
N ASN A 116 35.14 1.62 -21.71
CA ASN A 116 34.10 2.07 -20.78
C ASN A 116 33.75 3.53 -21.06
N PHE A 117 32.52 3.79 -21.53
CA PHE A 117 32.06 5.15 -21.87
C PHE A 117 31.65 6.01 -20.68
N ALA A 118 31.76 5.51 -19.44
CA ALA A 118 31.56 6.33 -18.25
C ALA A 118 32.53 7.53 -18.25
N GLY A 119 32.02 8.72 -18.52
CA GLY A 119 32.79 9.97 -18.58
C GLY A 119 33.48 10.26 -19.92
N ILE A 120 33.23 9.47 -20.97
CA ILE A 120 33.72 9.72 -22.34
C ILE A 120 32.67 10.53 -23.09
N THR A 121 33.03 11.71 -23.58
CA THR A 121 32.14 12.63 -24.32
C THR A 121 32.42 12.66 -25.82
N THR A 122 33.57 12.14 -26.25
CA THR A 122 33.98 12.20 -27.67
C THR A 122 34.79 10.96 -28.02
N LEU A 123 34.44 10.28 -29.11
CA LEU A 123 35.26 9.21 -29.69
C LEU A 123 36.09 9.77 -30.85
N ARG A 124 37.40 9.53 -30.83
CA ARG A 124 38.37 9.91 -31.85
C ARG A 124 39.04 8.67 -32.43
N VAL A 125 39.27 8.63 -33.74
CA VAL A 125 39.92 7.49 -34.41
C VAL A 125 41.14 7.95 -35.21
N PHE A 126 42.24 7.21 -35.14
CA PHE A 126 43.49 7.43 -35.88
C PHE A 126 43.85 6.20 -36.69
N ALA A 127 44.50 6.39 -37.84
CA ALA A 127 45.15 5.31 -38.57
C ALA A 127 46.69 5.46 -38.49
N ILE A 128 47.38 4.35 -38.24
CA ILE A 128 48.84 4.26 -38.20
C ILE A 128 49.29 3.20 -39.18
N ASN A 129 50.24 3.52 -40.05
CA ASN A 129 50.81 2.53 -40.96
C ASN A 129 51.82 1.60 -40.25
N ASN A 130 52.24 0.53 -40.91
CA ASN A 130 53.20 -0.44 -40.35
C ASN A 130 54.61 0.13 -40.06
N TYR A 131 54.87 1.41 -40.34
CA TYR A 131 56.11 2.12 -40.01
C TYR A 131 55.97 3.00 -38.76
N GLY A 132 54.84 2.94 -38.06
CA GLY A 132 54.59 3.71 -36.84
C GLY A 132 54.38 5.20 -37.08
N GLN A 133 54.23 5.63 -38.33
CA GLN A 133 54.00 7.03 -38.66
C GLN A 133 52.49 7.33 -38.68
N PRO A 134 51.99 8.25 -37.84
CA PRO A 134 50.63 8.73 -37.96
C PRO A 134 50.51 9.55 -39.24
N PHE A 135 49.53 9.24 -40.10
CA PHE A 135 49.10 10.16 -41.14
C PHE A 135 47.82 10.85 -40.68
N TYR A 136 47.89 12.18 -40.58
CA TYR A 136 46.78 13.03 -40.16
C TYR A 136 45.81 13.27 -41.32
N PHE A 137 44.51 13.07 -41.09
CA PHE A 137 43.46 13.45 -42.03
C PHE A 137 42.77 14.71 -41.51
N ASP A 138 42.99 15.84 -42.19
CA ASP A 138 42.15 17.03 -42.00
C ASP A 138 40.94 16.93 -42.93
N SER A 139 39.88 16.31 -42.43
CA SER A 139 38.52 16.72 -42.76
C SER A 139 38.04 17.57 -41.59
N PRO A 140 37.48 18.77 -41.81
CA PRO A 140 36.95 19.60 -40.72
C PRO A 140 35.74 18.95 -40.01
N ASP A 141 35.22 17.83 -40.51
CA ASP A 141 33.97 17.21 -40.05
C ASP A 141 34.17 15.77 -39.57
N PHE A 142 35.05 15.53 -38.60
CA PHE A 142 34.71 14.48 -37.61
C PHE A 142 33.63 15.06 -36.72
N GLY A 143 32.37 14.96 -37.16
CA GLY A 143 31.22 15.35 -36.36
C GLY A 143 31.30 14.65 -35.01
N ASN A 144 31.35 15.43 -33.92
CA ASN A 144 31.38 14.92 -32.56
C ASN A 144 30.27 13.88 -32.37
N ILE A 145 30.66 12.62 -32.10
CA ILE A 145 29.73 11.59 -31.66
C ILE A 145 29.61 11.76 -30.14
N SER A 146 28.60 12.50 -29.69
CA SER A 146 28.23 12.62 -28.28
C SER A 146 27.31 11.46 -27.91
N ALA A 147 27.63 10.70 -26.86
CA ALA A 147 26.73 9.69 -26.28
C ALA A 147 25.38 10.32 -25.97
N GLY A 148 24.33 9.90 -26.69
CA GLY A 148 22.96 10.14 -26.27
C GLY A 148 22.73 9.39 -24.95
N GLY A 149 22.14 10.10 -23.98
CA GLY A 149 22.05 9.78 -22.56
C GLY A 149 21.97 8.30 -22.17
N ALA A 150 22.78 7.91 -21.19
CA ALA A 150 22.46 6.78 -20.33
C ALA A 150 21.04 6.97 -19.78
N ASP A 151 20.27 5.89 -19.67
CA ASP A 151 19.02 5.90 -18.92
C ASP A 151 19.28 6.54 -17.56
N SER A 152 18.69 7.71 -17.37
CA SER A 152 18.82 8.54 -16.18
C SER A 152 17.48 8.71 -15.49
N THR A 153 16.47 7.95 -15.90
CA THR A 153 15.12 8.02 -15.35
C THR A 153 15.02 7.01 -14.21
N PRO A 154 14.98 7.45 -12.95
CA PRO A 154 14.86 6.52 -11.84
C PRO A 154 13.45 5.94 -11.77
N PRO A 155 13.29 4.76 -11.14
CA PRO A 155 11.99 4.19 -10.86
C PRO A 155 11.07 5.18 -10.13
N THR A 156 9.81 5.26 -10.56
CA THR A 156 8.79 6.04 -9.83
C THR A 156 8.09 5.13 -8.83
N LEU A 157 8.15 5.45 -7.53
CA LEU A 157 7.49 4.68 -6.46
C LEU A 157 6.46 5.51 -5.71
N ALA A 158 5.38 4.87 -5.30
CA ALA A 158 4.40 5.43 -4.38
C ALA A 158 3.94 4.38 -3.37
N ILE A 159 3.82 4.79 -2.10
CA ILE A 159 3.02 4.06 -1.11
C ILE A 159 1.61 4.63 -1.18
N SER A 160 0.63 3.79 -1.48
CA SER A 160 -0.77 4.18 -1.66
C SER A 160 -1.54 4.15 -0.34
N SER A 161 -1.31 3.13 0.47
CA SER A 161 -1.95 2.99 1.78
C SER A 161 -1.15 2.07 2.70
N VAL A 162 -1.48 2.12 3.98
CA VAL A 162 -1.13 1.11 4.97
C VAL A 162 -2.46 0.58 5.51
N THR A 163 -2.71 -0.71 5.34
CA THR A 163 -3.88 -1.38 5.92
C THR A 163 -3.61 -1.70 7.39
N GLY A 164 -4.64 -2.13 8.11
CA GLY A 164 -4.53 -2.53 9.50
C GLY A 164 -4.80 -1.37 10.45
N ALA A 165 -5.47 -1.71 11.55
CA ALA A 165 -5.84 -0.77 12.59
C ALA A 165 -4.66 -0.04 13.21
N THR A 166 -4.74 1.29 13.23
CA THR A 166 -3.74 2.22 13.80
C THR A 166 -3.44 2.03 15.30
N ASN A 167 -3.95 0.99 15.91
CA ASN A 167 -3.72 0.63 17.30
C ASN A 167 -3.60 -0.87 17.50
N VAL A 168 -3.52 -1.63 16.42
CA VAL A 168 -2.96 -2.97 16.43
C VAL A 168 -1.50 -2.82 16.03
N ILE A 169 -0.61 -3.61 16.63
CA ILE A 169 0.83 -3.56 16.32
C ILE A 169 1.16 -4.42 15.09
N ASP A 170 0.36 -5.46 14.88
CA ASP A 170 0.51 -6.47 13.85
C ASP A 170 -0.58 -6.35 12.77
N GLY A 171 -0.37 -7.01 11.63
CA GLY A 171 -1.37 -7.07 10.57
C GLY A 171 -1.37 -5.88 9.59
N HIS A 172 -0.47 -4.93 9.78
CA HIS A 172 -0.32 -3.83 8.83
C HIS A 172 0.35 -4.26 7.54
N THR A 173 -0.25 -3.87 6.42
CA THR A 173 0.30 -4.13 5.10
C THR A 173 0.43 -2.83 4.33
N ILE A 174 1.64 -2.50 3.92
CA ILE A 174 1.89 -1.42 2.96
C ILE A 174 1.44 -1.93 1.60
N VAL A 175 0.62 -1.13 0.94
CA VAL A 175 0.28 -1.32 -0.47
C VAL A 175 0.86 -0.13 -1.24
N GLY A 176 1.60 -0.43 -2.30
CA GLY A 176 2.17 0.60 -3.16
C GLY A 176 2.42 0.08 -4.57
N ALA A 177 2.95 0.97 -5.40
CA ALA A 177 3.27 0.68 -6.78
C ALA A 177 4.64 1.23 -7.17
N ILE A 178 5.29 0.52 -8.08
CA ILE A 178 6.43 0.98 -8.87
C ILE A 178 5.99 1.12 -10.33
N GLY A 179 6.67 1.98 -11.09
CA GLY A 179 6.52 2.08 -12.54
C GLY A 179 6.52 0.71 -13.21
N ALA A 180 5.66 0.52 -14.22
CA ALA A 180 5.49 -0.78 -14.88
C ALA A 180 6.76 -1.22 -15.63
N GLU A 181 7.56 -0.24 -16.08
CA GLU A 181 8.89 -0.41 -16.64
C GLU A 181 9.87 -1.12 -15.68
N ASP A 182 9.59 -1.06 -14.38
CA ASP A 182 10.35 -1.69 -13.29
C ASP A 182 9.53 -2.76 -12.55
N ALA A 183 8.49 -3.31 -13.17
CA ALA A 183 7.73 -4.43 -12.63
C ALA A 183 8.64 -5.66 -12.40
N GLY A 184 8.47 -6.35 -11.27
CA GLY A 184 9.38 -7.41 -10.82
C GLY A 184 10.64 -6.91 -10.08
N ALA A 185 10.83 -5.59 -9.94
CA ALA A 185 11.91 -5.04 -9.14
C ALA A 185 11.74 -5.32 -7.64
N THR A 186 12.86 -5.38 -6.92
CA THR A 186 12.87 -5.49 -5.47
C THR A 186 12.75 -4.10 -4.84
N VAL A 187 11.61 -3.84 -4.21
CA VAL A 187 11.31 -2.60 -3.48
C VAL A 187 11.76 -2.74 -2.02
N THR A 188 12.58 -1.81 -1.57
CA THR A 188 13.04 -1.70 -0.17
C THR A 188 12.19 -0.69 0.59
N ILE A 189 11.58 -1.14 1.69
CA ILE A 189 10.77 -0.31 2.59
C ILE A 189 11.60 0.15 3.78
N ARG A 190 11.51 1.44 4.12
CA ARG A 190 12.23 2.07 5.23
C ARG A 190 11.32 2.91 6.11
N ASP A 191 11.61 2.97 7.40
CA ASP A 191 11.14 4.03 8.32
C ASP A 191 12.30 4.97 8.63
N GLY A 192 12.25 6.18 8.09
CA GLY A 192 13.39 7.10 8.07
C GLY A 192 14.64 6.44 7.47
N SER A 193 15.64 6.18 8.30
CA SER A 193 16.89 5.52 7.85
C SER A 193 16.91 4.00 8.02
N THR A 194 15.95 3.44 8.74
CA THR A 194 15.89 2.02 9.11
C THR A 194 15.23 1.21 7.99
N VAL A 195 15.88 0.16 7.50
CA VAL A 195 15.25 -0.79 6.55
C VAL A 195 14.33 -1.71 7.33
N LEU A 196 13.04 -1.70 6.99
CA LEU A 196 12.03 -2.61 7.56
C LEU A 196 12.00 -3.94 6.81
N GLY A 197 12.26 -3.91 5.50
CA GLY A 197 12.37 -5.11 4.67
C GLY A 197 12.26 -4.80 3.19
N THR A 198 12.00 -5.85 2.40
CA THR A 198 11.87 -5.76 0.95
C THR A 198 10.65 -6.53 0.46
N ALA A 199 9.98 -6.02 -0.57
CA ALA A 199 8.94 -6.71 -1.32
C ALA A 199 9.29 -6.74 -2.81
N VAL A 200 8.88 -7.78 -3.53
CA VAL A 200 9.02 -7.84 -4.99
C VAL A 200 7.71 -7.34 -5.59
N SER A 201 7.79 -6.40 -6.53
CA SER A 201 6.58 -5.97 -7.26
C SER A 201 6.09 -7.09 -8.18
N ASP A 202 4.78 -7.21 -8.32
CA ASP A 202 4.17 -8.15 -9.27
C ASP A 202 4.39 -7.70 -10.73
N ALA A 203 3.87 -8.47 -11.67
CA ALA A 203 3.97 -8.17 -13.10
C ALA A 203 3.22 -6.89 -13.52
N GLN A 204 2.47 -6.27 -12.60
CA GLN A 204 1.73 -5.02 -12.78
C GLN A 204 2.39 -3.86 -12.02
N GLY A 205 3.54 -4.10 -11.37
CA GLY A 205 4.25 -3.08 -10.58
C GLY A 205 3.66 -2.86 -9.19
N ASN A 206 2.65 -3.62 -8.75
CA ASN A 206 2.14 -3.49 -7.39
C ASN A 206 3.02 -4.25 -6.42
N PHE A 207 3.30 -3.67 -5.27
CA PHE A 207 3.97 -4.36 -4.18
C PHE A 207 3.12 -4.30 -2.92
N SER A 208 3.17 -5.40 -2.18
CA SER A 208 2.57 -5.52 -0.86
C SER A 208 3.66 -5.95 0.12
N PHE A 209 3.73 -5.25 1.25
CA PHE A 209 4.71 -5.54 2.30
C PHE A 209 4.03 -5.52 3.67
N ALA A 210 3.92 -6.70 4.30
CA ALA A 210 3.51 -6.80 5.69
C ALA A 210 4.61 -6.20 6.58
N LEU A 211 4.27 -5.17 7.37
CA LEU A 211 5.18 -4.49 8.28
C LEU A 211 5.56 -5.43 9.43
N PRO A 212 6.84 -5.80 9.59
CA PRO A 212 7.25 -6.66 10.68
C PRO A 212 7.55 -5.85 11.94
N ASN A 213 6.93 -6.23 13.07
CA ASN A 213 7.24 -5.75 14.41
C ASN A 213 7.25 -4.21 14.55
N LEU A 214 6.06 -3.59 14.46
CA LEU A 214 5.93 -2.19 14.88
C LEU A 214 6.23 -2.08 16.38
N THR A 215 6.92 -1.01 16.78
CA THR A 215 7.22 -0.75 18.19
C THR A 215 6.01 -0.19 18.92
N THR A 216 5.76 -0.71 20.12
CA THR A 216 4.79 -0.18 21.08
C THR A 216 5.18 1.25 21.50
N GLY A 217 4.33 2.23 21.23
CA GLY A 217 4.56 3.61 21.66
C GLY A 217 3.39 4.53 21.32
N SER A 218 2.89 5.24 22.33
CA SER A 218 1.89 6.30 22.19
C SER A 218 2.26 7.34 21.14
N GLY A 219 1.40 7.57 20.14
CA GLY A 219 1.61 8.62 19.14
C GLY A 219 2.85 8.37 18.28
N GLN A 220 3.30 7.12 18.17
CA GLN A 220 4.44 6.76 17.35
C GLN A 220 4.05 6.94 15.88
N THR A 221 4.64 7.95 15.24
CA THR A 221 4.54 8.14 13.79
C THR A 221 5.64 7.36 13.09
N TYR A 222 5.27 6.53 12.13
CA TYR A 222 6.17 5.89 11.18
C TYR A 222 6.23 6.74 9.92
N ASN A 223 7.45 6.96 9.42
CA ASN A 223 7.72 7.79 8.24
C ASN A 223 8.28 6.89 7.14
N LEU A 224 7.36 6.27 6.41
CA LEU A 224 7.66 5.22 5.48
C LEU A 224 8.10 5.75 4.12
N THR A 225 9.16 5.16 3.57
CA THR A 225 9.59 5.37 2.19
C THR A 225 9.84 4.03 1.51
N ALA A 226 9.51 3.96 0.22
CA ALA A 226 9.83 2.84 -0.66
C ALA A 226 10.95 3.27 -1.62
N SER A 227 11.91 2.39 -1.87
CA SER A 227 13.03 2.65 -2.79
C SER A 227 13.32 1.43 -3.66
N ALA A 228 13.70 1.64 -4.90
CA ALA A 228 14.12 0.59 -5.82
C ALA A 228 15.22 1.09 -6.74
N THR A 229 16.02 0.16 -7.25
CA THR A 229 17.07 0.44 -8.24
C THR A 229 16.75 -0.31 -9.52
N ASP A 230 16.71 0.40 -10.64
CA ASP A 230 16.49 -0.21 -11.95
C ASP A 230 17.71 -1.03 -12.42
N VAL A 231 17.59 -1.66 -13.59
CA VAL A 231 18.69 -2.42 -14.21
C VAL A 231 19.86 -1.54 -14.68
N ALA A 232 19.63 -0.24 -14.89
CA ALA A 232 20.64 0.74 -15.31
C ALA A 232 21.43 1.33 -14.12
N GLY A 233 20.97 1.08 -12.89
CA GLY A 233 21.56 1.56 -11.64
C GLY A 233 20.97 2.87 -11.10
N ASN A 234 19.87 3.38 -11.66
CA ASN A 234 19.20 4.57 -11.12
C ASN A 234 18.34 4.19 -9.92
N GLU A 235 18.43 4.97 -8.84
CA GLU A 235 17.67 4.75 -7.61
C GLU A 235 16.48 5.70 -7.52
N GLY A 236 15.28 5.12 -7.43
CA GLY A 236 14.03 5.82 -7.18
C GLY A 236 13.64 5.73 -5.71
N VAL A 237 13.06 6.79 -5.17
CA VAL A 237 12.54 6.83 -3.80
C VAL A 237 11.16 7.50 -3.79
N SER A 238 10.20 6.90 -3.10
CA SER A 238 8.86 7.46 -2.95
C SER A 238 8.86 8.72 -2.08
N THR A 239 7.78 9.49 -2.16
CA THR A 239 7.48 10.47 -1.10
C THR A 239 7.27 9.77 0.24
N ASN A 240 7.51 10.49 1.33
CA ASN A 240 7.28 10.00 2.68
C ASN A 240 5.77 9.76 2.92
N PHE A 241 5.42 8.55 3.38
CA PHE A 241 4.09 8.19 3.84
C PHE A 241 4.10 8.08 5.36
N SER A 242 3.39 8.99 6.04
CA SER A 242 3.30 8.99 7.49
C SER A 242 2.02 8.32 7.95
N PHE A 243 2.13 7.34 8.84
CA PHE A 243 0.98 6.86 9.62
C PHE A 243 1.38 6.79 11.10
N SER A 244 0.42 7.01 11.99
CA SER A 244 0.65 7.03 13.43
C SER A 244 -0.13 5.93 14.10
N LEU A 245 0.50 5.28 15.08
CA LEU A 245 -0.23 4.45 16.02
C LEU A 245 -0.81 5.31 17.16
N ASP A 246 -2.10 5.15 17.47
CA ASP A 246 -2.78 5.93 18.50
C ASP A 246 -3.53 5.06 19.52
N MET A 247 -2.94 4.92 20.73
CA MET A 247 -3.48 4.07 21.81
C MET A 247 -3.78 4.82 23.13
N VAL A 248 -3.52 6.13 23.21
CA VAL A 248 -3.49 6.88 24.51
C VAL A 248 -4.75 7.70 24.84
N PRO A 249 -5.45 8.33 23.87
CA PRO A 249 -6.61 9.16 24.20
C PRO A 249 -7.78 8.38 24.81
N ASN A 250 -7.94 7.10 24.45
CA ASN A 250 -9.13 6.33 24.80
C ASN A 250 -9.04 5.59 26.14
N GLN A 251 -7.87 5.55 26.76
CA GLN A 251 -7.63 4.69 27.92
C GLN A 251 -8.60 4.94 29.07
N ASN A 252 -8.82 6.23 29.36
CA ASN A 252 -9.73 6.66 30.42
C ASN A 252 -11.23 6.49 30.07
N LEU A 253 -11.54 6.20 28.80
CA LEU A 253 -12.92 5.97 28.33
C LEU A 253 -13.27 4.49 28.37
N PHE A 254 -12.28 3.62 28.23
CA PHE A 254 -12.51 2.19 28.26
C PHE A 254 -12.62 1.62 29.69
N GLY A 255 -12.30 2.41 30.72
CA GLY A 255 -12.51 2.06 32.12
C GLY A 255 -11.99 3.12 33.09
N SER A 256 -12.46 3.08 34.34
CA SER A 256 -12.10 4.05 35.39
C SER A 256 -11.49 3.38 36.63
N PHE A 257 -10.53 4.07 37.27
CA PHE A 257 -9.98 3.73 38.59
C PHE A 257 -10.93 4.17 39.71
N GLY A 258 -11.87 3.32 40.11
CA GLY A 258 -12.84 3.62 41.17
C GLY A 258 -13.52 4.99 40.98
N PRO A 259 -14.11 5.60 42.03
CA PRO A 259 -15.48 5.34 42.51
C PRO A 259 -16.61 5.49 41.45
N HIS A 260 -16.30 5.46 40.16
CA HIS A 260 -17.21 5.51 39.02
C HIS A 260 -17.66 4.13 38.50
N LEU A 261 -17.58 3.09 39.34
CA LEU A 261 -18.41 1.92 39.09
C LEU A 261 -19.86 2.36 39.28
N ASP A 262 -20.71 2.16 38.28
CA ASP A 262 -22.14 2.19 38.56
C ASP A 262 -22.49 1.09 39.59
N ASP A 263 -23.65 1.22 40.23
CA ASP A 263 -24.06 0.30 41.30
C ASP A 263 -24.10 -1.17 40.85
N THR A 264 -24.28 -1.42 39.54
CA THR A 264 -24.36 -2.76 38.95
C THR A 264 -22.98 -3.38 38.77
N ALA A 265 -22.04 -2.66 38.13
CA ALA A 265 -20.67 -3.12 37.92
C ALA A 265 -19.96 -3.35 39.26
N LYS A 266 -20.22 -2.50 40.26
CA LYS A 266 -19.75 -2.70 41.63
C LYS A 266 -20.28 -4.00 42.23
N ALA A 267 -21.58 -4.24 42.15
CA ALA A 267 -22.18 -5.46 42.69
C ALA A 267 -21.67 -6.73 41.99
N ILE A 268 -21.40 -6.67 40.68
CA ILE A 268 -20.80 -7.79 39.93
C ILE A 268 -19.37 -8.05 40.43
N TYR A 269 -18.56 -7.01 40.62
CA TYR A 269 -17.20 -7.15 41.14
C TYR A 269 -17.21 -7.78 42.54
N GLU A 270 -18.04 -7.26 43.45
CA GLU A 270 -18.21 -7.78 44.81
C GLU A 270 -18.63 -9.25 44.80
N LEU A 271 -19.42 -9.66 43.81
CA LEU A 271 -19.85 -11.04 43.65
C LEU A 271 -18.71 -11.96 43.18
N TYR A 272 -17.85 -11.50 42.25
CA TYR A 272 -16.63 -12.23 41.86
C TYR A 272 -15.74 -12.52 43.06
N ASP A 273 -15.49 -11.48 43.86
CA ASP A 273 -14.71 -11.60 45.10
C ASP A 273 -15.37 -12.58 46.08
N ALA A 274 -16.65 -12.39 46.38
CA ALA A 274 -17.35 -13.20 47.38
C ALA A 274 -17.54 -14.68 47.01
N VAL A 275 -17.64 -14.99 45.71
CA VAL A 275 -17.97 -16.33 45.22
C VAL A 275 -16.75 -17.07 44.66
N LEU A 276 -15.78 -16.34 44.09
CA LEU A 276 -14.64 -16.90 43.37
C LEU A 276 -13.28 -16.54 44.01
N ASP A 277 -13.23 -15.67 45.02
CA ASP A 277 -11.99 -15.24 45.69
C ASP A 277 -10.95 -14.65 44.73
N ARG A 278 -11.42 -13.85 43.76
CA ARG A 278 -10.55 -13.15 42.81
C ARG A 278 -11.22 -11.93 42.20
N ALA A 279 -10.39 -11.04 41.66
CA ALA A 279 -10.86 -10.01 40.74
C ALA A 279 -11.42 -10.65 39.44
N PRO A 280 -12.41 -10.02 38.81
CA PRO A 280 -12.94 -10.49 37.54
C PRO A 280 -11.88 -10.37 36.44
N ASP A 281 -11.90 -11.34 35.52
CA ASP A 281 -11.23 -11.19 34.22
C ASP A 281 -12.07 -10.30 33.30
N ALA A 282 -11.43 -9.65 32.34
CA ALA A 282 -12.09 -8.65 31.48
C ALA A 282 -13.33 -9.20 30.74
N LEU A 283 -13.17 -10.35 30.07
CA LEU A 283 -14.24 -10.95 29.27
C LEU A 283 -15.41 -11.42 30.15
N GLY A 284 -15.11 -12.06 31.28
CA GLY A 284 -16.11 -12.48 32.24
C GLY A 284 -16.85 -11.29 32.86
N PHE A 285 -16.15 -10.19 33.15
CA PHE A 285 -16.76 -8.99 33.71
C PHE A 285 -17.71 -8.31 32.72
N GLU A 286 -17.22 -8.06 31.51
CA GLU A 286 -17.98 -7.46 30.41
C GLU A 286 -19.24 -8.28 30.09
N SER A 287 -19.11 -9.62 30.07
CA SER A 287 -20.24 -10.51 29.82
C SER A 287 -21.35 -10.39 30.88
N TYR A 288 -21.01 -10.23 32.16
CA TYR A 288 -22.01 -10.09 33.21
C TYR A 288 -22.64 -8.70 33.24
N ILE A 289 -21.87 -7.63 32.95
CA ILE A 289 -22.44 -6.29 32.83
C ILE A 289 -23.45 -6.25 31.68
N ARG A 290 -23.09 -6.80 30.52
CA ARG A 290 -24.00 -6.89 29.37
C ARG A 290 -25.27 -7.69 29.69
N SER A 291 -25.15 -8.75 30.49
CA SER A 291 -26.33 -9.48 30.94
C SER A 291 -27.27 -8.58 31.74
N ALA A 292 -26.72 -7.73 32.60
CA ALA A 292 -27.47 -6.77 33.40
C ALA A 292 -28.15 -5.69 32.55
N GLU A 293 -27.43 -5.14 31.57
CA GLU A 293 -27.96 -4.13 30.62
C GLU A 293 -29.11 -4.70 29.77
N ASN A 294 -29.04 -5.98 29.42
CA ASN A 294 -30.13 -6.71 28.76
C ASN A 294 -31.30 -7.09 29.69
N GLY A 295 -31.31 -6.56 30.92
CA GLY A 295 -32.40 -6.70 31.87
C GLY A 295 -32.29 -7.91 32.80
N ALA A 296 -31.16 -8.64 32.82
CA ALA A 296 -30.94 -9.65 33.85
C ALA A 296 -30.81 -8.98 35.21
N SER A 297 -31.48 -9.51 36.23
CA SER A 297 -31.30 -9.00 37.58
C SER A 297 -29.95 -9.45 38.15
N LEU A 298 -29.40 -8.71 39.13
CA LEU A 298 -28.22 -9.15 39.88
C LEU A 298 -28.39 -10.55 40.49
N ARG A 299 -29.64 -10.94 40.81
CA ARG A 299 -29.98 -12.27 41.29
C ARG A 299 -29.82 -13.34 40.20
N ASP A 300 -30.17 -13.05 38.96
CA ASP A 300 -29.98 -13.95 37.82
C ASP A 300 -28.49 -14.12 37.53
N ILE A 301 -27.72 -13.04 37.60
CA ILE A 301 -26.26 -13.05 37.48
C ILE A 301 -25.62 -13.89 38.58
N ALA A 302 -26.01 -13.67 39.85
CA ALA A 302 -25.54 -14.46 40.97
C ALA A 302 -25.90 -15.95 40.84
N ALA A 303 -27.10 -16.27 40.36
CA ALA A 303 -27.49 -17.65 40.10
C ALA A 303 -26.66 -18.29 38.97
N SER A 304 -26.38 -17.54 37.90
CA SER A 304 -25.53 -17.97 36.79
C SER A 304 -24.10 -18.23 37.25
N MET A 305 -23.49 -17.29 37.98
CA MET A 305 -22.14 -17.41 38.51
C MET A 305 -22.02 -18.59 39.46
N LEU A 306 -22.96 -18.76 40.40
CA LEU A 306 -23.02 -19.92 41.29
C LEU A 306 -23.16 -21.25 40.54
N GLY A 307 -23.75 -21.25 39.35
CA GLY A 307 -23.87 -22.43 38.49
C GLY A 307 -22.57 -22.81 37.77
N SER A 308 -21.56 -21.94 37.76
CA SER A 308 -20.28 -22.18 37.08
C SER A 308 -19.44 -23.25 37.78
N ALA A 309 -18.62 -23.97 37.01
CA ALA A 309 -17.72 -24.99 37.58
C ALA A 309 -16.71 -24.40 38.57
N GLU A 310 -16.27 -23.16 38.32
CA GLU A 310 -15.38 -22.41 39.22
C GLU A 310 -16.07 -22.13 40.56
N ALA A 311 -17.25 -21.49 40.56
CA ALA A 311 -18.00 -21.26 41.79
C ALA A 311 -18.34 -22.56 42.53
N GLN A 312 -18.63 -23.65 41.82
CA GLN A 312 -18.85 -24.95 42.45
C GLN A 312 -17.60 -25.50 43.15
N SER A 313 -16.39 -25.15 42.68
CA SER A 313 -15.13 -25.52 43.33
C SER A 313 -14.85 -24.71 44.60
N HIS A 314 -15.25 -23.43 44.63
CA HIS A 314 -15.09 -22.54 45.77
C HIS A 314 -16.23 -22.71 46.80
N VAL A 315 -17.47 -22.45 46.39
CA VAL A 315 -18.66 -22.40 47.27
C VAL A 315 -19.67 -23.53 47.04
N GLY A 316 -19.43 -24.45 46.11
CA GLY A 316 -20.35 -25.55 45.82
C GLY A 316 -20.55 -26.51 47.00
N ALA A 317 -21.80 -26.71 47.42
CA ALA A 317 -22.12 -27.51 48.61
C ALA A 317 -23.45 -28.25 48.49
N THR A 318 -23.53 -29.43 49.11
CA THR A 318 -24.75 -30.26 49.08
C THR A 318 -25.80 -29.81 50.10
N GLY A 319 -25.38 -29.23 51.22
CA GLY A 319 -26.24 -28.70 52.28
C GLY A 319 -26.20 -27.17 52.36
N ASN A 320 -27.24 -26.58 52.97
CA ASN A 320 -27.35 -25.12 53.14
C ASN A 320 -26.31 -24.57 54.13
N ALA A 321 -26.08 -25.25 55.27
CA ALA A 321 -25.09 -24.82 56.24
C ALA A 321 -23.65 -24.83 55.68
N GLU A 322 -23.30 -25.86 54.91
CA GLU A 322 -21.99 -25.97 54.25
C GLU A 322 -21.80 -24.86 53.20
N PHE A 323 -22.84 -24.55 52.42
CA PHE A 323 -22.82 -23.43 51.47
C PHE A 323 -22.53 -22.09 52.16
N VAL A 324 -23.22 -21.81 53.28
CA VAL A 324 -23.03 -20.58 54.05
C VAL A 324 -21.62 -20.53 54.65
N GLU A 325 -21.11 -21.63 55.19
CA GLU A 325 -19.74 -21.68 55.75
C GLU A 325 -18.69 -21.34 54.69
N ARG A 326 -18.81 -21.90 53.47
CA ARG A 326 -17.88 -21.60 52.38
C ARG A 326 -17.95 -20.15 51.92
N LEU A 327 -19.11 -19.50 51.96
CA LEU A 327 -19.22 -18.06 51.70
C LEU A 327 -18.53 -17.21 52.77
N TYR A 328 -18.59 -17.61 54.05
CA TYR A 328 -17.79 -16.96 55.10
C TYR A 328 -16.29 -17.10 54.84
N GLU A 329 -15.84 -18.28 54.42
CA GLU A 329 -14.42 -18.53 54.11
C GLU A 329 -13.95 -17.78 52.86
N THR A 330 -14.77 -17.75 51.81
CA THR A 330 -14.43 -17.15 50.51
C THR A 330 -14.54 -15.63 50.58
N ALA A 331 -15.70 -15.08 50.94
CA ALA A 331 -15.94 -13.64 50.92
C ALA A 331 -15.31 -12.92 52.13
N LEU A 332 -15.41 -13.51 53.33
CA LEU A 332 -15.03 -12.82 54.56
C LEU A 332 -13.69 -13.30 55.13
N HIS A 333 -13.06 -14.30 54.50
CA HIS A 333 -11.78 -14.91 54.90
C HIS A 333 -11.74 -15.34 56.37
N ARG A 334 -12.88 -15.84 56.90
CA ARG A 334 -13.00 -16.32 58.27
C ARG A 334 -14.08 -17.40 58.39
N GLY A 335 -14.09 -18.12 59.51
CA GLY A 335 -15.19 -19.02 59.83
C GLY A 335 -16.47 -18.27 60.21
N SER A 336 -17.61 -18.94 60.07
CA SER A 336 -18.90 -18.39 60.45
C SER A 336 -19.04 -18.23 61.97
N ASP A 337 -19.84 -17.25 62.38
CA ASP A 337 -20.34 -17.18 63.75
C ASP A 337 -21.67 -17.91 63.88
N SER A 338 -21.99 -18.39 65.09
CA SER A 338 -23.15 -19.24 65.34
C SER A 338 -24.49 -18.57 64.99
N GLU A 339 -24.58 -17.25 65.11
CA GLU A 339 -25.82 -16.48 64.86
C GLU A 339 -26.04 -16.26 63.36
N GLY A 340 -25.00 -15.85 62.64
CA GLY A 340 -25.00 -15.68 61.20
C GLY A 340 -25.27 -17.00 60.46
N LEU A 341 -24.57 -18.09 60.83
CA LEU A 341 -24.78 -19.41 60.24
C LEU A 341 -26.24 -19.87 60.41
N THR A 342 -26.82 -19.68 61.59
CA THR A 342 -28.22 -20.05 61.87
C THR A 342 -29.19 -19.23 61.03
N THR A 343 -28.95 -17.92 60.91
CA THR A 343 -29.83 -16.99 60.19
C THR A 343 -29.89 -17.31 58.69
N TYR A 344 -28.73 -17.42 58.03
CA TYR A 344 -28.70 -17.71 56.60
C TYR A 344 -29.17 -19.13 56.28
N THR A 345 -28.83 -20.11 57.13
CA THR A 345 -29.30 -21.49 56.94
C THR A 345 -30.83 -21.57 57.06
N GLN A 346 -31.44 -20.92 58.06
CA GLN A 346 -32.90 -20.86 58.19
C GLN A 346 -33.57 -20.14 57.01
N TYR A 347 -32.96 -19.09 56.48
CA TYR A 347 -33.47 -18.41 55.29
C TYR A 347 -33.52 -19.37 54.08
N LEU A 348 -32.44 -20.13 53.84
CA LEU A 348 -32.36 -21.12 52.76
C LEU A 348 -33.32 -22.31 53.00
N ASP A 349 -33.43 -22.80 54.23
CA ASP A 349 -34.33 -23.91 54.59
C ASP A 349 -35.81 -23.54 54.41
N ASN A 350 -36.15 -22.26 54.55
CA ASN A 350 -37.49 -21.72 54.28
C ASN A 350 -37.75 -21.40 52.80
N GLY A 351 -36.85 -21.80 51.88
CA GLY A 351 -36.99 -21.65 50.45
C GLY A 351 -36.37 -20.38 49.85
N GLY A 352 -35.55 -19.66 50.62
CA GLY A 352 -34.72 -18.57 50.11
C GLY A 352 -33.69 -19.04 49.08
N SER A 353 -33.23 -18.13 48.20
CA SER A 353 -32.25 -18.49 47.16
C SER A 353 -30.82 -18.42 47.65
N ARG A 354 -29.97 -19.35 47.18
CA ARG A 354 -28.52 -19.25 47.35
C ARG A 354 -27.93 -18.02 46.66
N ALA A 355 -28.53 -17.57 45.55
CA ALA A 355 -28.15 -16.33 44.88
C ALA A 355 -28.42 -15.10 45.76
N ASP A 356 -29.54 -15.08 46.49
CA ASP A 356 -29.84 -13.99 47.43
C ASP A 356 -28.82 -13.96 48.57
N VAL A 357 -28.43 -15.13 49.09
CA VAL A 357 -27.40 -15.23 50.14
C VAL A 357 -26.03 -14.80 49.63
N ALA A 358 -25.61 -15.24 48.45
CA ALA A 358 -24.34 -14.80 47.86
C ALA A 358 -24.29 -13.27 47.68
N LEU A 359 -25.38 -12.66 47.20
CA LEU A 359 -25.49 -11.19 47.10
C LEU A 359 -25.42 -10.51 48.47
N MET A 360 -26.06 -11.07 49.51
CA MET A 360 -25.98 -10.53 50.87
C MET A 360 -24.55 -10.57 51.44
N PHE A 361 -23.76 -11.59 51.12
CA PHE A 361 -22.35 -11.67 51.50
C PHE A 361 -21.49 -10.70 50.71
N ALA A 362 -21.64 -10.68 49.37
CA ALA A 362 -20.93 -9.78 48.47
C ALA A 362 -21.09 -8.30 48.89
N GLN A 363 -22.32 -7.89 49.19
CA GLN A 363 -22.66 -6.52 49.57
C GLN A 363 -22.52 -6.25 51.07
N SER A 364 -22.06 -7.23 51.86
CA SER A 364 -21.91 -7.05 53.30
C SER A 364 -20.86 -5.98 53.61
N ALA A 365 -21.09 -5.19 54.66
CA ALA A 365 -20.15 -4.15 55.07
C ALA A 365 -18.75 -4.69 55.37
N GLU A 366 -18.64 -5.97 55.76
CA GLU A 366 -17.38 -6.64 56.03
C GLU A 366 -16.63 -6.99 54.74
N ASN A 367 -17.30 -7.59 53.75
CA ASN A 367 -16.73 -7.89 52.44
C ASN A 367 -16.25 -6.61 51.73
N VAL A 368 -17.12 -5.59 51.70
CA VAL A 368 -16.83 -4.29 51.09
C VAL A 368 -15.66 -3.58 51.78
N ALA A 369 -15.52 -3.71 53.11
CA ALA A 369 -14.38 -3.18 53.86
C ALA A 369 -13.07 -3.93 53.55
N GLY A 370 -13.12 -5.25 53.33
CA GLY A 370 -11.99 -6.05 52.88
C GLY A 370 -11.49 -5.62 51.50
N LEU A 371 -12.42 -5.41 50.56
CA LEU A 371 -12.16 -4.90 49.21
C LEU A 371 -11.52 -3.51 49.20
N THR A 372 -11.96 -2.59 50.08
CA THR A 372 -11.38 -1.24 50.18
C THR A 372 -9.96 -1.22 50.75
N ALA A 373 -9.54 -2.26 51.47
CA ALA A 373 -8.15 -2.44 51.90
C ALA A 373 -7.27 -2.99 50.77
N LEU A 374 -7.83 -3.83 49.89
CA LEU A 374 -7.19 -4.36 48.68
C LEU A 374 -7.07 -3.30 47.57
N SER A 375 -8.00 -2.34 47.51
CA SER A 375 -8.10 -1.31 46.47
C SER A 375 -7.01 -0.21 46.50
N SER A 376 -5.97 -0.35 47.33
CA SER A 376 -4.77 0.51 47.24
C SER A 376 -3.88 0.16 46.04
N ASN A 377 -4.15 -0.97 45.38
CA ASN A 377 -3.72 -1.28 44.02
C ASN A 377 -4.98 -1.26 43.14
N ALA A 378 -5.18 -0.19 42.40
CA ALA A 378 -6.43 0.12 41.71
C ALA A 378 -6.82 -0.99 40.71
N THR A 379 -8.01 -1.55 40.86
CA THR A 379 -8.60 -2.48 39.88
C THR A 379 -9.46 -1.71 38.89
N LEU A 380 -9.16 -1.89 37.60
CA LEU A 380 -9.86 -1.26 36.49
C LEU A 380 -11.19 -1.96 36.23
N ALA A 381 -12.24 -1.18 36.02
CA ALA A 381 -13.52 -1.67 35.53
C ALA A 381 -13.75 -1.24 34.08
N PRO A 382 -13.86 -2.19 33.13
CA PRO A 382 -14.24 -1.92 31.75
C PRO A 382 -15.58 -1.17 31.62
N ASP A 383 -15.62 -0.17 30.74
CA ASP A 383 -16.84 0.38 30.19
C ASP A 383 -17.27 -0.50 28.99
N PRO A 384 -18.34 -1.31 29.12
CA PRO A 384 -18.77 -2.22 28.06
C PRO A 384 -19.29 -1.48 26.82
N THR A 385 -19.92 -0.31 26.99
CA THR A 385 -20.47 0.45 25.87
C THR A 385 -19.34 1.07 25.06
N ALA A 386 -18.32 1.62 25.72
CA ALA A 386 -17.12 2.10 25.04
C ALA A 386 -16.38 0.95 24.33
N SER A 387 -16.36 -0.24 24.94
CA SER A 387 -15.74 -1.43 24.36
C SER A 387 -16.48 -1.92 23.10
N ASP A 388 -17.81 -1.97 23.13
CA ASP A 388 -18.67 -2.25 21.96
C ASP A 388 -18.38 -1.28 20.82
N VAL A 389 -18.43 0.03 21.11
CA VAL A 389 -18.16 1.08 20.13
C VAL A 389 -16.78 0.92 19.52
N ALA A 390 -15.75 0.65 20.34
CA ALA A 390 -14.41 0.46 19.82
C ALA A 390 -14.29 -0.79 18.96
N ARG A 391 -14.92 -1.91 19.31
CA ARG A 391 -14.95 -3.10 18.43
C ARG A 391 -15.53 -2.78 17.06
N LEU A 392 -16.51 -1.88 16.96
CA LEU A 392 -16.99 -1.39 15.67
C LEU A 392 -15.94 -0.56 14.93
N TYR A 393 -15.18 0.30 15.61
CA TYR A 393 -14.08 1.05 14.99
C TYR A 393 -12.99 0.11 14.44
N TYR A 394 -12.57 -0.90 15.21
CA TYR A 394 -11.61 -1.91 14.75
C TYR A 394 -12.18 -2.76 13.61
N GLY A 395 -13.40 -3.28 13.79
CA GLY A 395 -13.99 -4.22 12.85
C GLY A 395 -14.40 -3.58 11.53
N VAL A 396 -14.96 -2.37 11.56
CA VAL A 396 -15.55 -1.71 10.38
C VAL A 396 -14.60 -0.71 9.74
N LEU A 397 -13.90 0.09 10.56
CA LEU A 397 -13.03 1.15 10.08
C LEU A 397 -11.55 0.77 10.07
N ASP A 398 -11.22 -0.42 10.59
CA ASP A 398 -9.85 -0.93 10.69
C ASP A 398 -8.93 0.14 11.28
N ARG A 399 -9.31 0.69 12.45
CA ARG A 399 -8.52 1.68 13.21
C ARG A 399 -8.99 1.85 14.64
N ALA A 400 -8.15 2.53 15.43
CA ALA A 400 -8.54 3.05 16.73
C ALA A 400 -9.65 4.08 16.61
N PRO A 401 -10.62 4.13 17.54
CA PRO A 401 -11.38 5.35 17.69
C PRO A 401 -10.48 6.49 18.15
N GLU A 402 -10.81 7.71 17.78
CA GLU A 402 -10.29 8.91 18.44
C GLU A 402 -11.09 9.19 19.72
N ALA A 403 -10.49 9.80 20.76
CA ALA A 403 -11.17 10.00 22.05
C ALA A 403 -12.51 10.73 21.94
N GLY A 404 -12.59 11.77 21.09
CA GLY A 404 -13.84 12.50 20.86
C GLY A 404 -14.91 11.65 20.19
N GLY A 405 -14.51 10.80 19.24
CA GLY A 405 -15.39 9.87 18.53
C GLY A 405 -15.88 8.77 19.45
N LEU A 406 -14.97 8.12 20.18
CA LEU A 406 -15.32 7.10 21.17
C LEU A 406 -16.33 7.66 22.19
N GLN A 407 -16.02 8.80 22.80
CA GLN A 407 -16.91 9.43 23.79
C GLN A 407 -18.26 9.81 23.17
N GLY A 408 -18.25 10.39 21.97
CA GLY A 408 -19.47 10.81 21.27
C GLY A 408 -20.41 9.64 20.97
N TRP A 409 -19.87 8.53 20.47
CA TRP A 409 -20.64 7.33 20.17
C TRP A 409 -21.05 6.56 21.42
N THR A 410 -20.17 6.45 22.42
CA THR A 410 -20.50 5.84 23.73
C THR A 410 -21.69 6.55 24.35
N ASN A 411 -21.62 7.88 24.49
CA ASN A 411 -22.75 8.68 24.98
C ASN A 411 -24.01 8.47 24.14
N SER A 412 -23.88 8.37 22.81
CA SER A 412 -25.02 8.19 21.92
C SER A 412 -25.71 6.84 22.15
N VAL A 413 -24.93 5.78 22.36
CA VAL A 413 -25.43 4.41 22.65
C VAL A 413 -26.07 4.36 24.04
N GLU A 414 -25.45 4.96 25.06
CA GLU A 414 -26.04 5.11 26.40
C GLU A 414 -27.40 5.84 26.37
N HIS A 415 -27.61 6.73 25.40
CA HIS A 415 -28.87 7.46 25.21
C HIS A 415 -29.83 6.81 24.21
N GLY A 416 -29.62 5.53 23.88
CA GLY A 416 -30.56 4.69 23.13
C GLY A 416 -30.28 4.56 21.62
N THR A 417 -29.13 5.02 21.14
CA THR A 417 -28.68 4.73 19.77
C THR A 417 -28.26 3.26 19.69
N SER A 418 -28.71 2.52 18.68
CA SER A 418 -28.27 1.13 18.53
C SER A 418 -26.88 1.04 17.91
N LEU A 419 -26.12 -0.01 18.21
CA LEU A 419 -24.85 -0.30 17.53
C LEU A 419 -25.01 -0.40 16.00
N GLN A 420 -26.18 -0.86 15.52
CA GLN A 420 -26.48 -0.87 14.08
C GLN A 420 -26.60 0.54 13.49
N ASP A 421 -27.10 1.52 14.26
CA ASP A 421 -27.12 2.92 13.84
C ASP A 421 -25.70 3.49 13.79
N VAL A 422 -24.85 3.15 14.76
CA VAL A 422 -23.42 3.53 14.77
C VAL A 422 -22.72 2.97 13.54
N VAL A 423 -22.89 1.68 13.24
CA VAL A 423 -22.32 1.08 12.04
C VAL A 423 -22.90 1.73 10.77
N ARG A 424 -24.20 2.02 10.70
CA ARG A 424 -24.76 2.72 9.53
C ARG A 424 -24.09 4.07 9.33
N ALA A 425 -23.80 4.80 10.40
CA ALA A 425 -23.03 6.04 10.30
C ALA A 425 -21.61 5.80 9.79
N PHE A 426 -20.91 4.76 10.27
CA PHE A 426 -19.58 4.38 9.80
C PHE A 426 -19.60 4.01 8.32
N LEU A 427 -20.48 3.11 7.90
CA LEU A 427 -20.60 2.66 6.50
C LEU A 427 -20.95 3.80 5.53
N SER A 428 -21.54 4.89 6.03
CA SER A 428 -21.86 6.10 5.26
C SER A 428 -20.82 7.22 5.40
N SER A 429 -19.76 7.01 6.18
CA SER A 429 -18.77 8.05 6.42
C SER A 429 -17.79 8.16 5.26
N ASP A 430 -17.32 9.39 5.04
CA ASP A 430 -16.22 9.68 4.10
C ASP A 430 -15.00 8.78 4.39
N GLU A 431 -14.77 8.46 5.66
CA GLU A 431 -13.68 7.61 6.08
C GLU A 431 -13.83 6.17 5.63
N TYR A 432 -15.00 5.55 5.84
CA TYR A 432 -15.26 4.19 5.37
C TYR A 432 -15.13 4.11 3.85
N GLU A 433 -15.60 5.15 3.16
CA GLU A 433 -15.47 5.26 1.72
C GLU A 433 -14.00 5.36 1.27
N VAL A 434 -13.16 6.12 1.98
CA VAL A 434 -11.72 6.20 1.70
C VAL A 434 -11.00 4.90 1.98
N ILE A 435 -11.27 4.18 3.08
CA ILE A 435 -10.58 2.91 3.35
C ILE A 435 -10.99 1.80 2.37
N THR A 436 -12.20 1.86 1.83
CA THR A 436 -12.73 0.83 0.92
C THR A 436 -12.49 1.13 -0.56
N THR A 437 -12.29 2.39 -0.93
CA THR A 437 -12.13 2.82 -2.34
C THR A 437 -11.00 3.82 -2.56
N GLY A 438 -10.19 4.12 -1.55
CA GLY A 438 -9.10 5.10 -1.62
C GLY A 438 -9.52 6.57 -1.81
N LEU A 439 -10.78 6.88 -2.09
CA LEU A 439 -11.29 8.23 -2.37
C LEU A 439 -12.73 8.40 -1.88
N THR A 440 -13.09 9.57 -1.33
CA THR A 440 -14.51 9.93 -1.13
C THR A 440 -15.24 10.10 -2.46
N ASP A 441 -16.57 10.12 -2.47
CA ASP A 441 -17.37 10.37 -3.68
C ASP A 441 -17.04 11.74 -4.31
N THR A 442 -16.80 12.75 -3.47
CA THR A 442 -16.37 14.07 -3.92
C THR A 442 -15.00 14.01 -4.56
N GLN A 443 -14.02 13.38 -3.88
CA GLN A 443 -12.67 13.22 -4.40
C GLN A 443 -12.64 12.38 -5.67
N PHE A 444 -13.47 11.35 -5.77
CA PHE A 444 -13.65 10.54 -6.96
C PHE A 444 -14.14 11.39 -8.13
N VAL A 445 -15.20 12.19 -7.94
CA VAL A 445 -15.71 13.09 -8.98
C VAL A 445 -14.67 14.14 -9.38
N GLU A 446 -14.00 14.77 -8.42
CA GLU A 446 -12.93 15.73 -8.67
C GLU A 446 -11.76 15.08 -9.43
N SER A 447 -11.44 13.83 -9.09
CA SER A 447 -10.41 13.06 -9.77
C SER A 447 -10.78 12.81 -11.24
N LEU A 448 -12.06 12.55 -11.56
CA LEU A 448 -12.51 12.40 -12.94
C LEU A 448 -12.43 13.72 -13.71
N TYR A 449 -12.78 14.86 -13.11
CA TYR A 449 -12.58 16.16 -13.77
C TYR A 449 -11.11 16.41 -14.10
N GLN A 450 -10.23 16.14 -13.14
CA GLN A 450 -8.80 16.37 -13.32
C GLN A 450 -8.16 15.38 -14.29
N GLN A 451 -8.47 14.09 -14.18
CA GLN A 451 -7.80 13.02 -14.91
C GLN A 451 -8.45 12.74 -16.27
N VAL A 452 -9.78 12.85 -16.37
CA VAL A 452 -10.52 12.61 -17.63
C VAL A 452 -10.62 13.90 -18.45
N LEU A 453 -10.94 15.04 -17.82
CA LEU A 453 -11.19 16.29 -18.55
C LEU A 453 -10.01 17.27 -18.52
N GLY A 454 -8.96 16.98 -17.74
CA GLY A 454 -7.77 17.82 -17.67
C GLY A 454 -8.00 19.19 -17.02
N ARG A 455 -9.06 19.35 -16.24
CA ARG A 455 -9.45 20.62 -15.61
C ARG A 455 -9.96 20.45 -14.19
N THR A 456 -9.92 21.52 -13.42
CA THR A 456 -10.54 21.55 -12.10
C THR A 456 -12.07 21.47 -12.21
N ALA A 457 -12.67 20.72 -11.29
CA ALA A 457 -14.11 20.60 -11.18
C ALA A 457 -14.74 21.93 -10.76
N GLU A 458 -15.94 22.21 -11.27
CA GLU A 458 -16.77 23.33 -10.81
C GLU A 458 -17.72 22.83 -9.71
N ASP A 459 -18.00 23.67 -8.71
CA ASP A 459 -18.86 23.31 -7.56
C ASP A 459 -20.22 22.72 -7.99
N ALA A 460 -20.85 23.30 -9.03
CA ALA A 460 -22.12 22.82 -9.56
C ALA A 460 -22.00 21.42 -10.20
N GLY A 461 -20.86 21.13 -10.83
CA GLY A 461 -20.56 19.82 -11.43
C GLY A 461 -20.33 18.76 -10.37
N VAL A 462 -19.53 19.08 -9.36
CA VAL A 462 -19.31 18.19 -8.20
C VAL A 462 -20.64 17.87 -7.52
N GLN A 463 -21.47 18.88 -7.25
CA GLN A 463 -22.79 18.68 -6.63
C GLN A 463 -23.72 17.82 -7.48
N PHE A 464 -23.74 18.02 -8.81
CA PHE A 464 -24.56 17.22 -9.70
C PHE A 464 -24.18 15.74 -9.62
N TRP A 465 -22.90 15.40 -9.79
CA TRP A 465 -22.45 14.01 -9.77
C TRP A 465 -22.55 13.37 -8.39
N SER A 466 -22.28 14.13 -7.32
CA SER A 466 -22.51 13.67 -5.94
C SER A 466 -23.99 13.33 -5.71
N SER A 467 -24.92 14.08 -6.30
CA SER A 467 -26.36 13.77 -6.22
C SER A 467 -26.75 12.49 -6.98
N VAL A 468 -26.01 12.13 -8.03
CA VAL A 468 -26.22 10.88 -8.78
C VAL A 468 -25.81 9.69 -7.93
N LEU A 469 -24.67 9.78 -7.23
CA LEU A 469 -24.20 8.76 -6.28
C LEU A 469 -25.18 8.59 -5.12
N ALA A 470 -25.63 9.71 -4.53
CA ALA A 470 -26.63 9.70 -3.46
C ALA A 470 -27.98 9.07 -3.87
N GLN A 471 -28.31 9.05 -5.17
CA GLN A 471 -29.52 8.43 -5.71
C GLN A 471 -29.34 6.96 -6.13
N GLY A 472 -28.20 6.35 -5.80
CA GLY A 472 -27.89 4.96 -6.11
C GLY A 472 -27.23 4.75 -7.48
N GLY A 473 -26.74 5.82 -8.12
CA GLY A 473 -25.86 5.70 -9.28
C GLY A 473 -24.51 5.10 -8.88
N SER A 474 -23.91 4.27 -9.73
CA SER A 474 -22.59 3.70 -9.46
C SER A 474 -21.46 4.64 -9.91
N ARG A 475 -20.31 4.57 -9.24
CA ARG A 475 -19.07 5.24 -9.68
C ARG A 475 -18.66 4.83 -11.11
N SER A 476 -18.91 3.58 -11.50
CA SER A 476 -18.73 3.13 -12.89
C SER A 476 -19.67 3.83 -13.88
N THR A 477 -20.92 4.11 -13.50
CA THR A 477 -21.87 4.87 -14.34
C THR A 477 -21.37 6.29 -14.56
N ILE A 478 -20.82 6.92 -13.52
CA ILE A 478 -20.27 8.28 -13.63
C ILE A 478 -18.99 8.29 -14.46
N ALA A 479 -18.05 7.39 -14.21
CA ALA A 479 -16.82 7.29 -15.01
C ALA A 479 -17.13 7.06 -16.50
N ASN A 480 -18.11 6.21 -16.82
CA ASN A 480 -18.61 6.04 -18.18
C ASN A 480 -19.17 7.35 -18.76
N ALA A 481 -19.98 8.09 -18.00
CA ALA A 481 -20.53 9.36 -18.45
C ALA A 481 -19.45 10.43 -18.74
N PHE A 482 -18.36 10.43 -17.98
CA PHE A 482 -17.19 11.28 -18.27
C PHE A 482 -16.43 10.82 -19.51
N ALA A 483 -16.18 9.52 -19.65
CA ALA A 483 -15.49 8.96 -20.81
C ALA A 483 -16.29 9.08 -22.13
N ASP A 484 -17.62 9.05 -22.06
CA ASP A 484 -18.50 9.26 -23.21
C ASP A 484 -18.79 10.75 -23.47
N SER A 485 -18.36 11.65 -22.59
CA SER A 485 -18.65 13.07 -22.71
C SER A 485 -18.09 13.66 -24.00
N LEU A 486 -18.82 14.62 -24.58
CA LEU A 486 -18.34 15.35 -25.76
C LEU A 486 -17.01 16.06 -25.48
N GLU A 487 -16.79 16.46 -24.24
CA GLU A 487 -15.56 17.11 -23.78
C GLU A 487 -14.37 16.14 -23.87
N PHE A 488 -14.49 14.94 -23.30
CA PHE A 488 -13.47 13.89 -23.42
C PHE A 488 -13.23 13.48 -24.86
N GLN A 489 -14.29 13.23 -25.64
CA GLN A 489 -14.16 12.83 -27.04
C GLN A 489 -13.50 13.92 -27.89
N SER A 490 -13.80 15.20 -27.63
CA SER A 490 -13.21 16.33 -28.36
C SER A 490 -11.74 16.54 -28.00
N ALA A 491 -11.37 16.37 -26.73
CA ALA A 491 -9.99 16.47 -26.27
C ALA A 491 -9.08 15.43 -26.96
N HIS A 492 -9.62 14.25 -27.28
CA HIS A 492 -8.86 13.14 -27.86
C HIS A 492 -9.11 12.91 -29.36
N ALA A 493 -9.89 13.77 -30.02
CA ALA A 493 -10.27 13.60 -31.43
C ALA A 493 -9.06 13.56 -32.40
N GLY A 494 -7.95 14.21 -32.04
CA GLY A 494 -6.71 14.25 -32.82
C GLY A 494 -5.61 13.28 -32.35
N ALA A 495 -5.81 12.58 -31.23
CA ALA A 495 -4.83 11.63 -30.69
C ALA A 495 -4.75 10.39 -31.60
N ASN A 496 -3.56 9.81 -31.78
CA ASN A 496 -3.45 8.46 -32.35
C ASN A 496 -3.96 7.42 -31.33
N ASN A 497 -4.20 6.18 -31.76
CA ASN A 497 -4.80 5.17 -30.88
C ASN A 497 -3.89 4.79 -29.69
N ALA A 498 -2.56 4.83 -29.82
CA ALA A 498 -1.66 4.58 -28.69
C ALA A 498 -1.72 5.70 -27.65
N THR A 499 -1.71 6.97 -28.09
CA THR A 499 -1.88 8.13 -27.21
C THR A 499 -3.24 8.10 -26.54
N TYR A 500 -4.32 7.79 -27.27
CA TYR A 500 -5.66 7.65 -26.69
C TYR A 500 -5.71 6.57 -25.61
N VAL A 501 -5.08 5.41 -25.83
CA VAL A 501 -5.03 4.33 -24.84
C VAL A 501 -4.24 4.75 -23.60
N GLN A 502 -3.09 5.40 -23.78
CA GLN A 502 -2.29 5.93 -22.66
C GLN A 502 -3.09 6.94 -21.84
N ASP A 503 -3.77 7.88 -22.51
CA ASP A 503 -4.61 8.87 -21.85
C ASP A 503 -5.78 8.20 -21.13
N LEU A 504 -6.34 7.12 -21.68
CA LEU A 504 -7.40 6.34 -21.04
C LEU A 504 -6.93 5.61 -19.76
N TYR A 505 -5.72 5.04 -19.76
CA TYR A 505 -5.10 4.49 -18.55
C TYR A 505 -4.96 5.56 -17.47
N GLN A 506 -4.42 6.72 -17.85
CA GLN A 506 -4.22 7.83 -16.92
C GLN A 506 -5.55 8.39 -16.41
N ALA A 507 -6.55 8.49 -17.28
CA ALA A 507 -7.84 9.09 -17.01
C ALA A 507 -8.78 8.21 -16.17
N VAL A 508 -8.81 6.90 -16.44
CA VAL A 508 -9.78 5.97 -15.86
C VAL A 508 -9.19 5.17 -14.71
N LEU A 509 -7.90 4.81 -14.79
CA LEU A 509 -7.25 3.96 -13.78
C LEU A 509 -6.27 4.75 -12.90
N GLY A 510 -5.92 5.97 -13.31
CA GLY A 510 -5.04 6.85 -12.56
C GLY A 510 -3.58 6.40 -12.55
N ARG A 511 -3.15 5.72 -13.61
CA ARG A 511 -1.76 5.28 -13.83
C ARG A 511 -1.39 5.28 -15.31
N ALA A 512 -0.10 5.20 -15.62
CA ALA A 512 0.34 4.95 -16.98
C ALA A 512 -0.02 3.52 -17.43
N GLY A 513 -0.32 3.37 -18.72
CA GLY A 513 -0.45 2.04 -19.34
C GLY A 513 0.91 1.38 -19.48
N ASP A 514 0.95 0.06 -19.35
CA ASP A 514 2.14 -0.70 -19.71
C ASP A 514 2.24 -0.83 -21.24
N GLU A 515 3.45 -0.98 -21.76
CA GLU A 515 3.72 -1.00 -23.21
C GLU A 515 2.95 -2.12 -23.92
N ALA A 516 2.80 -3.29 -23.30
CA ALA A 516 2.05 -4.40 -23.86
C ALA A 516 0.54 -4.11 -23.92
N GLY A 517 -0.03 -3.52 -22.87
CA GLY A 517 -1.41 -3.07 -22.81
C GLY A 517 -1.70 -1.98 -23.84
N ILE A 518 -0.83 -0.96 -23.94
CA ILE A 518 -0.97 0.11 -24.93
C ILE A 518 -0.97 -0.46 -26.35
N GLN A 519 -0.02 -1.35 -26.66
CA GLN A 519 0.08 -1.98 -27.98
C GLN A 519 -1.11 -2.89 -28.30
N ALA A 520 -1.59 -3.68 -27.32
CA ALA A 520 -2.72 -4.58 -27.53
C ALA A 520 -4.01 -3.80 -27.81
N TRP A 521 -4.30 -2.78 -27.01
CA TRP A 521 -5.51 -1.98 -27.17
C TRP A 521 -5.45 -1.06 -28.39
N SER A 522 -4.28 -0.48 -28.69
CA SER A 522 -4.11 0.33 -29.90
C SER A 522 -4.30 -0.51 -31.16
N ALA A 523 -3.77 -1.75 -31.19
CA ALA A 523 -4.00 -2.70 -32.28
C ALA A 523 -5.48 -3.10 -32.41
N ALA A 524 -6.20 -3.25 -31.30
CA ALA A 524 -7.64 -3.53 -31.33
C ALA A 524 -8.47 -2.36 -31.91
N LEU A 525 -8.07 -1.12 -31.62
CA LEU A 525 -8.66 0.08 -32.21
C LEU A 525 -8.28 0.26 -33.69
N ASP A 526 -7.02 0.05 -34.05
CA ASP A 526 -6.51 0.15 -35.43
C ASP A 526 -7.14 -0.92 -36.33
N GLY A 527 -7.32 -2.13 -35.79
CA GLY A 527 -8.01 -3.24 -36.44
C GLY A 527 -9.53 -3.11 -36.45
N GLN A 528 -10.09 -2.02 -35.91
CA GLN A 528 -11.53 -1.73 -35.81
C GLN A 528 -12.34 -2.84 -35.12
N SER A 529 -11.69 -3.63 -34.26
CA SER A 529 -12.35 -4.65 -33.45
C SER A 529 -13.04 -4.06 -32.22
N LEU A 530 -12.62 -2.86 -31.81
CA LEU A 530 -13.23 -2.04 -30.78
C LEU A 530 -13.32 -0.60 -31.25
N THR A 531 -14.37 0.12 -30.83
CA THR A 531 -14.37 1.58 -30.90
C THR A 531 -13.70 2.17 -29.65
N ARG A 532 -13.37 3.46 -29.70
CA ARG A 532 -12.81 4.17 -28.54
C ARG A 532 -13.78 4.17 -27.34
N SER A 533 -15.08 4.37 -27.58
CA SER A 533 -16.10 4.27 -26.53
C SER A 533 -16.21 2.85 -25.98
N ASP A 534 -16.16 1.81 -26.85
CA ASP A 534 -16.12 0.42 -26.37
C ASP A 534 -14.90 0.16 -25.46
N LEU A 535 -13.73 0.69 -25.84
CA LEU A 535 -12.52 0.55 -25.03
C LEU A 535 -12.64 1.27 -23.68
N ALA A 536 -13.22 2.47 -23.64
CA ALA A 536 -13.47 3.19 -22.40
C ALA A 536 -14.37 2.39 -21.44
N HIS A 537 -15.41 1.75 -21.98
CA HIS A 537 -16.26 0.84 -21.21
C HIS A 537 -15.52 -0.42 -20.72
N VAL A 538 -14.58 -0.94 -21.51
CA VAL A 538 -13.73 -2.06 -21.08
C VAL A 538 -12.88 -1.66 -19.86
N PHE A 539 -12.37 -0.42 -19.82
CA PHE A 539 -11.54 0.06 -18.70
C PHE A 539 -12.36 0.25 -17.42
N THR A 540 -13.55 0.83 -17.51
CA THR A 540 -14.43 0.99 -16.33
C THR A 540 -15.02 -0.33 -15.84
N ALA A 541 -15.10 -1.35 -16.71
CA ALA A 541 -15.47 -2.72 -16.36
C ALA A 541 -14.29 -3.57 -15.84
N SER A 542 -13.06 -3.05 -15.88
CA SER A 542 -11.88 -3.80 -15.47
C SER A 542 -11.86 -4.07 -13.96
N THR A 543 -11.29 -5.22 -13.55
CA THR A 543 -11.12 -5.55 -12.12
C THR A 543 -10.37 -4.45 -11.38
N GLU A 544 -9.38 -3.81 -12.01
CA GLU A 544 -8.63 -2.72 -11.40
C GLU A 544 -9.51 -1.51 -11.07
N PHE A 545 -10.34 -1.07 -12.03
CA PHE A 545 -11.30 0.00 -11.77
C PHE A 545 -12.27 -0.38 -10.66
N GLN A 546 -12.76 -1.63 -10.67
CA GLN A 546 -13.70 -2.13 -9.67
C GLN A 546 -13.08 -2.21 -8.27
N THR A 547 -11.82 -2.63 -8.15
CA THR A 547 -11.11 -2.69 -6.86
C THR A 547 -10.78 -1.30 -6.33
N LYS A 548 -10.38 -0.38 -7.21
CA LYS A 548 -9.93 0.94 -6.80
C LYS A 548 -11.07 1.92 -6.58
N PHE A 549 -12.12 1.89 -7.40
CA PHE A 549 -13.11 2.96 -7.42
C PHE A 549 -14.54 2.50 -7.24
N VAL A 550 -14.80 1.21 -7.02
CA VAL A 550 -16.15 0.73 -6.76
C VAL A 550 -16.20 0.21 -5.33
N GLN A 551 -17.27 0.58 -4.62
CA GLN A 551 -17.54 0.10 -3.27
C GLN A 551 -17.43 -1.44 -3.23
N PRO A 552 -16.78 -2.01 -2.20
CA PRO A 552 -16.54 -3.43 -2.12
C PRO A 552 -17.85 -4.21 -2.20
N SER A 553 -17.82 -5.30 -2.97
CA SER A 553 -18.91 -6.28 -3.02
C SER A 553 -19.22 -6.84 -1.63
N ASP A 554 -20.38 -7.47 -1.45
CA ASP A 554 -20.73 -8.12 -0.17
C ASP A 554 -19.68 -9.15 0.28
N ALA A 555 -19.05 -9.83 -0.68
CA ALA A 555 -17.93 -10.72 -0.45
C ALA A 555 -16.71 -10.00 0.15
N ALA A 556 -16.29 -8.91 -0.49
CA ALA A 556 -15.15 -8.12 -0.04
C ALA A 556 -15.44 -7.43 1.32
N PHE A 557 -16.67 -6.97 1.51
CA PHE A 557 -17.13 -6.42 2.77
C PHE A 557 -17.03 -7.42 3.92
N VAL A 558 -17.51 -8.65 3.73
CA VAL A 558 -17.42 -9.71 4.74
C VAL A 558 -15.96 -10.05 5.06
N ASP A 559 -15.11 -10.19 4.04
CA ASP A 559 -13.70 -10.52 4.26
C ASP A 559 -12.94 -9.40 5.00
N SER A 560 -13.21 -8.14 4.66
CA SER A 560 -12.67 -6.98 5.39
C SER A 560 -13.11 -6.95 6.86
N LEU A 561 -14.38 -7.24 7.15
CA LEU A 561 -14.85 -7.35 8.54
C LEU A 561 -14.15 -8.48 9.29
N TYR A 562 -13.91 -9.62 8.63
CA TYR A 562 -13.21 -10.75 9.22
C TYR A 562 -11.75 -10.37 9.56
N MET A 563 -11.07 -9.70 8.64
CA MET A 563 -9.72 -9.22 8.89
C MET A 563 -9.66 -8.21 10.03
N GLY A 564 -10.56 -7.21 10.06
CA GLY A 564 -10.56 -6.16 11.09
C GLY A 564 -11.04 -6.64 12.47
N ALA A 565 -12.07 -7.48 12.53
CA ALA A 565 -12.67 -7.89 13.79
C ALA A 565 -12.05 -9.18 14.37
N LEU A 566 -11.56 -10.09 13.53
CA LEU A 566 -11.13 -11.44 13.94
C LEU A 566 -9.64 -11.69 13.67
N GLY A 567 -8.97 -10.80 12.92
CA GLY A 567 -7.55 -10.93 12.57
C GLY A 567 -7.25 -12.05 11.58
N ARG A 568 -8.25 -12.49 10.81
CA ARG A 568 -8.11 -13.57 9.81
C ARG A 568 -9.14 -13.42 8.69
N HIS A 569 -8.90 -14.06 7.55
CA HIS A 569 -9.89 -14.16 6.47
C HIS A 569 -11.09 -15.03 6.86
N ALA A 570 -12.21 -14.80 6.18
CA ALA A 570 -13.38 -15.64 6.31
C ALA A 570 -13.11 -17.07 5.81
N ASP A 571 -13.50 -18.07 6.60
CA ASP A 571 -13.54 -19.46 6.13
C ASP A 571 -14.72 -19.68 5.17
N ASP A 572 -14.66 -20.74 4.35
CA ASP A 572 -15.64 -21.01 3.30
C ASP A 572 -17.09 -21.01 3.82
N ALA A 573 -17.32 -21.57 5.02
CA ALA A 573 -18.66 -21.68 5.60
C ALA A 573 -19.17 -20.34 6.15
N GLY A 574 -18.32 -19.60 6.88
CA GLY A 574 -18.65 -18.27 7.37
C GLY A 574 -18.92 -17.29 6.23
N PHE A 575 -18.07 -17.33 5.20
CA PHE A 575 -18.23 -16.52 4.00
C PHE A 575 -19.56 -16.82 3.28
N GLU A 576 -19.88 -18.09 3.03
CA GLU A 576 -21.14 -18.48 2.38
C GLU A 576 -22.36 -18.07 3.21
N SER A 577 -22.30 -18.22 4.54
CA SER A 577 -23.39 -17.86 5.45
C SER A 577 -23.70 -16.36 5.42
N TRP A 578 -22.68 -15.52 5.58
CA TRP A 578 -22.86 -14.06 5.63
C TRP A 578 -23.24 -13.47 4.28
N THR A 579 -22.62 -13.93 3.20
CA THR A 579 -23.00 -13.49 1.85
C THR A 579 -24.44 -13.92 1.51
N THR A 580 -24.85 -15.14 1.89
CA THR A 580 -26.26 -15.57 1.76
C THR A 580 -27.19 -14.71 2.60
N ALA A 581 -26.84 -14.37 3.84
CA ALA A 581 -27.67 -13.49 4.69
C ALA A 581 -27.88 -12.12 4.04
N LEU A 582 -26.82 -11.51 3.50
CA LEU A 582 -26.89 -10.23 2.77
C LEU A 582 -27.83 -10.32 1.55
N THR A 583 -27.74 -11.40 0.76
CA THR A 583 -28.67 -11.60 -0.37
C THR A 583 -30.14 -11.77 0.04
N HIS A 584 -30.39 -12.22 1.27
CA HIS A 584 -31.74 -12.37 1.84
C HIS A 584 -32.22 -11.12 2.61
N GLY A 585 -31.48 -10.02 2.56
CA GLY A 585 -31.92 -8.71 3.04
C GLY A 585 -31.49 -8.35 4.46
N ILE A 586 -30.61 -9.13 5.10
CA ILE A 586 -29.85 -8.65 6.26
C ILE A 586 -29.00 -7.46 5.80
N SER A 587 -28.94 -6.41 6.61
CA SER A 587 -28.14 -5.23 6.30
C SER A 587 -26.66 -5.46 6.62
N ARG A 588 -25.77 -4.74 5.92
CA ARG A 588 -24.33 -4.71 6.24
C ARG A 588 -24.06 -4.29 7.68
N ALA A 589 -24.89 -3.40 8.24
CA ALA A 589 -24.78 -2.98 9.63
C ALA A 589 -25.07 -4.11 10.61
N GLU A 590 -26.08 -4.94 10.34
CA GLU A 590 -26.37 -6.12 11.15
C GLU A 590 -25.24 -7.14 11.10
N VAL A 591 -24.65 -7.38 9.92
CA VAL A 591 -23.49 -8.29 9.76
C VAL A 591 -22.27 -7.77 10.54
N ALA A 592 -21.95 -6.49 10.38
CA ALA A 592 -20.82 -5.86 11.05
C ALA A 592 -20.95 -5.90 12.58
N VAL A 593 -22.13 -5.61 13.13
CA VAL A 593 -22.38 -5.74 14.58
C VAL A 593 -22.24 -7.20 14.99
N ALA A 594 -22.85 -8.14 14.26
CA ALA A 594 -22.80 -9.56 14.62
C ALA A 594 -21.38 -10.15 14.61
N ILE A 595 -20.54 -9.75 13.66
CA ILE A 595 -19.14 -10.19 13.58
C ILE A 595 -18.30 -9.51 14.66
N SER A 596 -18.41 -8.18 14.80
CA SER A 596 -17.61 -7.40 15.75
C SER A 596 -17.93 -7.73 17.22
N GLU A 597 -19.17 -8.13 17.51
CA GLU A 597 -19.60 -8.55 18.85
C GLU A 597 -19.50 -10.06 19.11
N SER A 598 -18.95 -10.82 18.16
CA SER A 598 -18.74 -12.25 18.35
C SER A 598 -17.73 -12.53 19.47
N VAL A 599 -17.84 -13.71 20.10
CA VAL A 599 -16.88 -14.16 21.13
C VAL A 599 -15.45 -14.18 20.58
N GLU A 600 -15.30 -14.52 19.31
CA GLU A 600 -14.00 -14.54 18.65
C GLU A 600 -13.44 -13.12 18.47
N ALA A 601 -14.27 -12.15 18.06
CA ALA A 601 -13.85 -10.76 17.95
C ALA A 601 -13.53 -10.15 19.32
N GLN A 602 -14.31 -10.46 20.36
CA GLN A 602 -13.97 -10.08 21.74
C GLN A 602 -12.61 -10.66 22.14
N THR A 603 -12.35 -11.94 21.85
CA THR A 603 -11.07 -12.58 22.16
C THR A 603 -9.89 -11.98 21.37
N HIS A 604 -10.12 -11.61 20.11
CA HIS A 604 -9.09 -11.00 19.27
C HIS A 604 -8.77 -9.57 19.71
N LEU A 605 -9.82 -8.76 19.91
CA LEU A 605 -9.72 -7.33 20.16
C LEU A 605 -9.52 -6.99 21.64
N VAL A 606 -9.75 -7.92 22.58
CA VAL A 606 -9.55 -7.66 24.01
C VAL A 606 -8.12 -7.23 24.31
N ASN A 607 -7.10 -7.84 23.71
CA ASN A 607 -5.71 -7.43 23.95
C ASN A 607 -5.42 -6.00 23.45
N VAL A 608 -6.14 -5.57 22.42
CA VAL A 608 -5.97 -4.26 21.78
C VAL A 608 -6.68 -3.18 22.60
N ILE A 609 -7.88 -3.49 23.08
CA ILE A 609 -8.63 -2.66 24.03
C ILE A 609 -7.92 -2.65 25.40
N GLU A 610 -7.31 -3.77 25.81
CA GLU A 610 -6.56 -3.92 27.07
C GLU A 610 -5.29 -3.07 27.11
N GLN A 611 -4.62 -2.87 25.98
CA GLN A 611 -3.54 -1.89 25.90
C GLN A 611 -4.03 -0.47 26.17
N GLY A 612 -5.30 -0.21 25.86
CA GLY A 612 -6.01 0.98 26.33
C GLY A 612 -6.37 0.93 27.82
N TRP A 613 -6.52 -0.25 28.41
CA TRP A 613 -6.81 -0.45 29.84
C TRP A 613 -5.59 -0.46 30.76
N HIS A 614 -4.37 -0.63 30.24
CA HIS A 614 -3.22 -0.89 31.09
C HIS A 614 -2.89 0.23 32.09
N LEU A 615 -2.91 -0.16 33.37
CA LEU A 615 -2.46 0.55 34.55
C LEU A 615 -1.04 1.12 34.43
N VAL A 616 -0.87 2.38 34.85
CA VAL A 616 0.41 2.86 35.42
C VAL A 616 0.36 2.74 36.93
#